data_AF-A0A3B9I5B9-F1
#
_entry.id   AF-A0A3B9I5B9-F1
#
_cell.length_a   1.000
_cell.length_b   1.000
_cell.length_c   1.000
_cell.angle_alpha   90.00
_cell.angle_beta   90.00
_cell.angle_gamma   90.00
#
_symmetry.space_group_name_H-M   'P 1'
#
loop_
_entity.id
_entity.type
_entity.pdbx_description
1 polymer ?
#
loop_
_entity_poly.entity_id
_entity_poly.type
_entity_poly.pdbx_seq_one_letter_code
_entity_poly.pdbx_strand_id
1 'polypeptide(L)'
;MDDKRLAEILAERLGDVLAEMNISNKELCKLAKNRGYLLNESLISDILNPDRFKKPRLPKYDKIVAIADSLKISADFLMGLSKIKSLKLDYRVTGSLTGLSDNSIHILENWTETVQYIDKNGVIFDKVEITKAPEELNQIIESKCLHKLIHQIKALHYLTNDTHQIDYPRIKNPYIGPSKVKTLKQELPSDSVRNYLLFDVQKSFTELIDRENLFIEKDEIRYATQSDIDDF
;
A
#
# COMPACT_ATOMS: atom_id res chain seq x y z
N MET A 1 -13.03 -1.02 20.36
CA MET A 1 -11.71 -1.58 20.05
C MET A 1 -11.13 -1.94 21.39
N ASP A 2 -10.86 -3.22 21.63
CA ASP A 2 -10.39 -3.66 22.95
C ASP A 2 -8.95 -3.18 23.18
N ASP A 3 -8.63 -2.73 24.39
CA ASP A 3 -7.29 -2.22 24.75
C ASP A 3 -6.18 -3.21 24.41
N LYS A 4 -6.51 -4.51 24.48
CA LYS A 4 -5.61 -5.60 24.09
C LYS A 4 -5.25 -5.56 22.61
N ARG A 5 -6.25 -5.38 21.75
CA ARG A 5 -6.08 -5.33 20.31
C ARG A 5 -5.29 -4.09 19.87
N LEU A 6 -5.56 -2.95 20.50
CA LEU A 6 -4.80 -1.73 20.23
C LEU A 6 -3.32 -1.89 20.62
N ALA A 7 -3.04 -2.57 21.73
CA ALA A 7 -1.67 -2.84 22.16
C ALA A 7 -0.93 -3.79 21.21
N GLU A 8 -1.60 -4.83 20.70
CA GLU A 8 -1.06 -5.74 19.69
C GLU A 8 -0.70 -5.01 18.40
N ILE A 9 -1.61 -4.18 17.87
CA ILE A 9 -1.36 -3.39 16.65
C ILE A 9 -0.20 -2.40 16.84
N LEU A 10 -0.16 -1.73 17.99
CA LEU A 10 0.92 -0.80 18.33
C LEU A 10 2.27 -1.52 18.40
N ALA A 11 2.32 -2.70 19.01
CA ALA A 11 3.52 -3.53 19.12
C ALA A 11 4.03 -3.99 17.76
N GLU A 12 3.13 -4.55 16.93
CA GLU A 12 3.41 -5.02 15.58
C GLU A 12 3.99 -3.88 14.72
N ARG A 13 3.26 -2.76 14.62
CA ARG A 13 3.67 -1.64 13.76
C ARG A 13 4.94 -0.94 14.23
N LEU A 14 5.14 -0.83 15.55
CA LEU A 14 6.38 -0.28 16.08
C LEU A 14 7.56 -1.23 15.81
N GLY A 15 7.35 -2.54 15.96
CA GLY A 15 8.35 -3.57 15.67
C GLY A 15 8.77 -3.54 14.20
N ASP A 16 7.81 -3.49 13.29
CA ASP A 16 8.07 -3.41 11.84
C ASP A 16 8.91 -2.18 11.47
N VAL A 17 8.55 -1.01 12.01
CA VAL A 17 9.28 0.24 11.72
C VAL A 17 10.70 0.19 12.29
N LEU A 18 10.89 -0.33 13.50
CA LEU A 18 12.22 -0.47 14.10
C LEU A 18 13.09 -1.44 13.30
N ALA A 19 12.53 -2.55 12.83
CA ALA A 19 13.21 -3.52 11.99
C ALA A 19 13.61 -2.93 10.63
N GLU A 20 12.69 -2.22 9.96
CA GLU A 20 12.93 -1.57 8.68
C GLU A 20 14.01 -0.49 8.75
N MET A 21 13.99 0.33 9.80
CA MET A 21 14.98 1.39 10.00
C MET A 21 16.31 0.87 10.59
N ASN A 22 16.37 -0.41 10.98
CA ASN A 22 17.49 -1.03 11.70
C ASN A 22 17.88 -0.25 12.97
N ILE A 23 16.87 0.15 13.76
CA ILE A 23 17.03 0.99 14.96
C ILE A 23 16.74 0.14 16.22
N SER A 24 17.64 0.22 17.19
CA SER A 24 17.44 -0.38 18.52
C SER A 24 16.58 0.50 19.44
N ASN A 25 15.97 -0.10 20.48
CA ASN A 25 15.20 0.64 21.49
C ASN A 25 16.01 1.78 22.14
N LYS A 26 17.32 1.58 22.32
CA LYS A 26 18.24 2.60 22.86
C LYS A 26 18.41 3.77 21.92
N GLU A 27 18.50 3.51 20.62
CA GLU A 27 18.62 4.56 19.60
C GLU A 27 17.31 5.33 19.45
N LEU A 28 16.15 4.67 19.53
CA LEU A 28 14.85 5.36 19.56
C LEU A 28 14.76 6.32 20.76
N CYS A 29 15.19 5.91 21.96
CA CYS A 29 15.26 6.80 23.12
C CYS A 29 16.20 8.00 22.90
N LYS A 30 17.34 7.79 22.22
CA LYS A 30 18.27 8.88 21.86
C LYS A 30 17.63 9.85 20.86
N LEU A 31 16.97 9.34 19.82
CA LEU A 31 16.26 10.14 18.82
C LEU A 31 15.15 10.98 19.47
N ALA A 32 14.40 10.39 20.40
CA ALA A 32 13.37 11.09 21.15
C ALA A 32 13.95 12.19 22.04
N LYS A 33 15.06 11.92 22.74
CA LYS A 33 15.76 12.91 23.57
C LYS A 33 16.28 14.09 22.75
N ASN A 34 16.81 13.84 21.56
CA ASN A 34 17.27 14.89 20.64
C ASN A 34 16.14 15.83 20.18
N ARG A 35 14.88 15.37 20.25
CA ARG A 35 13.68 16.16 19.95
C ARG A 35 13.00 16.75 21.20
N GLY A 36 13.58 16.59 22.37
CA GLY A 36 13.04 17.10 23.63
C GLY A 36 12.05 16.17 24.34
N TYR A 37 11.88 14.94 23.87
CA TYR A 37 11.01 13.95 24.54
C TYR A 37 11.78 13.05 25.50
N LEU A 38 11.20 12.82 26.67
CA LEU A 38 11.70 11.85 27.64
C LEU A 38 10.99 10.50 27.44
N LEU A 39 11.64 9.58 26.74
CA LEU A 39 11.20 8.18 26.60
C LEU A 39 12.14 7.25 27.35
N ASN A 40 11.57 6.23 27.99
CA ASN A 40 12.31 5.20 28.72
C ASN A 40 12.34 3.92 27.90
N GLU A 41 13.47 3.22 27.89
CA GLU A 41 13.64 1.94 27.19
C GLU A 41 12.70 0.85 27.72
N SER A 42 12.34 0.92 29.01
CA SER A 42 11.34 0.04 29.62
C SER A 42 9.97 0.22 28.99
N LEU A 43 9.56 1.46 28.69
CA LEU A 43 8.27 1.76 28.08
C LEU A 43 8.19 1.22 26.64
N ILE A 44 9.27 1.31 25.88
CA ILE A 44 9.32 0.75 24.52
C ILE A 44 9.28 -0.78 24.57
N SER A 45 10.02 -1.38 25.49
CA SER A 45 10.02 -2.84 25.70
C SER A 45 8.65 -3.37 26.14
N ASP A 46 7.96 -2.61 26.99
CA ASP A 46 6.60 -2.92 27.44
C ASP A 46 5.58 -2.82 26.30
N ILE A 47 5.77 -1.87 25.36
CA ILE A 47 4.94 -1.75 24.15
C ILE A 47 5.16 -2.93 23.21
N LEU A 48 6.42 -3.30 22.95
CA LEU A 48 6.75 -4.37 21.99
C LEU A 48 6.35 -5.77 22.49
N ASN A 49 6.11 -5.94 23.79
CA ASN A 49 5.76 -7.23 24.40
C ASN A 49 4.42 -7.14 25.17
N PRO A 50 3.29 -6.94 24.46
CA PRO A 50 1.99 -6.75 25.09
C PRO A 50 1.52 -7.98 25.89
N ASP A 51 1.95 -9.20 25.49
CA ASP A 51 1.60 -10.47 26.13
C ASP A 51 2.22 -10.67 27.52
N ARG A 52 3.21 -9.84 27.89
CA ARG A 52 3.84 -9.89 29.21
C ARG A 52 2.86 -9.55 30.33
N PHE A 53 1.75 -8.87 30.01
CA PHE A 53 0.76 -8.42 30.99
C PHE A 53 -0.61 -9.01 30.70
N LYS A 54 -1.28 -9.58 31.72
CA LYS A 54 -2.68 -10.04 31.62
C LYS A 54 -3.64 -8.94 31.12
N LYS A 55 -3.30 -7.67 31.34
CA LYS A 55 -3.96 -6.50 30.76
C LYS A 55 -2.85 -5.56 30.25
N PRO A 56 -2.69 -5.39 28.93
CA PRO A 56 -1.62 -4.57 28.38
C PRO A 56 -1.81 -3.11 28.81
N ARG A 57 -0.71 -2.48 29.23
CA ARG A 57 -0.69 -1.07 29.62
C ARG A 57 -0.45 -0.24 28.38
N LEU A 58 -1.51 0.34 27.85
CA LEU A 58 -1.37 1.27 26.74
C LEU A 58 -0.58 2.51 27.20
N PRO A 59 0.45 2.93 26.45
CA PRO A 59 1.12 4.20 26.71
C PRO A 59 0.13 5.36 26.53
N LYS A 60 0.34 6.43 27.29
CA LYS A 60 -0.42 7.68 27.09
C LYS A 60 -0.21 8.19 25.67
N TYR A 61 -1.23 8.84 25.11
CA TYR A 61 -1.20 9.38 23.75
C TYR A 61 0.04 10.24 23.47
N ASP A 62 0.43 11.11 24.41
CA ASP A 62 1.62 11.97 24.28
C ASP A 62 2.91 11.15 24.06
N LYS A 63 3.01 9.95 24.64
CA LYS A 63 4.15 9.04 24.44
C LYS A 63 4.10 8.37 23.07
N ILE A 64 2.92 8.04 22.56
CA ILE A 64 2.74 7.51 21.21
C ILE A 64 3.14 8.57 20.17
N VAL A 65 2.69 9.82 20.36
CA VAL A 65 3.06 10.96 19.50
C VAL A 65 4.57 11.20 19.54
N ALA A 66 5.18 11.17 20.73
CA ALA A 66 6.63 11.32 20.85
C ALA A 66 7.41 10.22 20.11
N ILE A 67 6.96 8.96 20.17
CA ILE A 67 7.56 7.85 19.43
C ILE A 67 7.39 8.07 17.91
N ALA A 68 6.16 8.38 17.47
CA ALA A 68 5.83 8.61 16.08
C ALA A 68 6.67 9.74 15.46
N ASP A 69 6.74 10.88 16.16
CA ASP A 69 7.52 12.03 15.74
C ASP A 69 9.00 11.67 15.62
N SER A 70 9.57 11.01 16.64
CA SER A 70 10.97 10.56 16.65
C SER A 70 11.34 9.73 15.42
N LEU A 71 10.43 8.84 15.00
CA LEU A 71 10.55 7.97 13.84
C LEU A 71 10.14 8.63 12.51
N LYS A 72 9.68 9.90 12.53
CA LYS A 72 9.14 10.64 11.38
C LYS A 72 7.94 9.95 10.71
N ILE A 73 7.10 9.29 11.50
CA ILE A 73 5.88 8.62 11.04
C ILE A 73 4.64 9.21 11.70
N SER A 74 3.48 8.96 11.12
CA SER A 74 2.19 9.37 11.68
C SER A 74 1.84 8.58 12.95
N ALA A 75 1.36 9.27 13.99
CA ALA A 75 0.80 8.61 15.16
C ALA A 75 -0.43 7.77 14.81
N ASP A 76 -1.20 8.18 13.79
CA ASP A 76 -2.33 7.42 13.26
C ASP A 76 -1.88 6.09 12.66
N PHE A 77 -0.67 6.03 12.10
CA PHE A 77 -0.08 4.78 11.65
C PHE A 77 0.24 3.89 12.85
N LEU A 78 0.94 4.37 13.88
CA LEU A 78 1.25 3.53 15.04
C LEU A 78 -0.01 2.99 15.74
N MET A 79 -1.07 3.80 15.81
CA MET A 79 -2.32 3.41 16.49
C MET A 79 -3.25 2.52 15.66
N GLY A 80 -2.88 2.12 14.44
CA GLY A 80 -3.78 1.29 13.61
C GLY A 80 -4.79 2.07 12.75
N LEU A 81 -4.86 3.39 12.90
CA LEU A 81 -5.90 4.23 12.27
C LEU A 81 -5.62 4.53 10.78
N SER A 82 -4.35 4.55 10.38
CA SER A 82 -3.93 4.73 8.99
C SER A 82 -2.98 3.63 8.54
N LYS A 83 -3.02 3.22 7.26
CA LYS A 83 -2.02 2.28 6.70
C LYS A 83 -0.76 2.98 6.19
N ILE A 84 -0.74 4.30 6.25
CA ILE A 84 0.26 5.15 5.62
C ILE A 84 1.19 5.69 6.70
N LYS A 85 2.48 5.40 6.59
CA LYS A 85 3.50 5.79 7.58
C LYS A 85 3.78 7.29 7.50
N SER A 86 3.69 7.87 6.30
CA SER A 86 4.06 9.25 6.03
C SER A 86 3.31 10.28 6.89
N LEU A 87 4.07 11.30 7.30
CA LEU A 87 3.57 12.52 7.93
C LEU A 87 2.94 13.49 6.92
N LYS A 88 3.27 13.36 5.63
CA LYS A 88 2.74 14.24 4.58
C LYS A 88 1.24 13.97 4.40
N LEU A 89 0.43 15.00 4.55
CA LEU A 89 -1.03 14.88 4.40
C LEU A 89 -1.41 14.38 3.01
N ASP A 90 -0.73 14.85 1.97
CA ASP A 90 -1.01 14.47 0.58
C ASP A 90 -0.79 12.97 0.36
N TYR A 91 0.28 12.40 0.89
CA TYR A 91 0.55 10.96 0.81
C TYR A 91 -0.52 10.17 1.55
N ARG A 92 -0.98 10.67 2.70
CA ARG A 92 -2.05 10.04 3.49
C ARG A 92 -3.39 10.05 2.76
N VAL A 93 -3.73 11.16 2.11
CA VAL A 93 -4.97 11.28 1.33
C VAL A 93 -4.88 10.37 0.11
N THR A 94 -3.81 10.47 -0.67
CA THR A 94 -3.58 9.68 -1.88
C THR A 94 -3.59 8.19 -1.56
N GLY A 95 -2.76 7.71 -0.63
CA GLY A 95 -2.74 6.29 -0.27
C GLY A 95 -4.06 5.81 0.36
N SER A 96 -4.85 6.68 1.00
CA SER A 96 -6.16 6.29 1.52
C SER A 96 -7.21 6.14 0.42
N LEU A 97 -7.10 6.94 -0.65
CA LEU A 97 -8.00 6.90 -1.80
C LEU A 97 -7.63 5.78 -2.77
N THR A 98 -6.34 5.63 -3.08
CA THR A 98 -5.82 4.71 -4.10
C THR A 98 -5.36 3.37 -3.53
N GLY A 99 -5.07 3.31 -2.22
CA GLY A 99 -4.49 2.13 -1.59
C GLY A 99 -2.99 1.94 -1.84
N LEU A 100 -2.33 2.91 -2.47
CA LEU A 100 -0.89 2.87 -2.74
C LEU A 100 -0.06 3.02 -1.46
N SER A 101 1.14 2.43 -1.49
CA SER A 101 2.13 2.58 -0.42
C SER A 101 2.87 3.92 -0.51
N ASP A 102 3.47 4.38 0.59
CA ASP A 102 4.30 5.59 0.60
C ASP A 102 5.43 5.55 -0.43
N ASN A 103 6.06 4.38 -0.59
CA ASN A 103 7.11 4.19 -1.57
C ASN A 103 6.58 4.31 -3.00
N SER A 104 5.41 3.73 -3.27
CA SER A 104 4.77 3.83 -4.59
C SER A 104 4.39 5.27 -4.93
N ILE A 105 3.83 6.02 -3.98
CA ILE A 105 3.51 7.44 -4.17
C ILE A 105 4.79 8.24 -4.45
N HIS A 106 5.87 7.97 -3.71
CA HIS A 106 7.15 8.63 -3.92
C HIS A 106 7.75 8.35 -5.31
N ILE A 107 7.69 7.10 -5.78
CA ILE A 107 8.14 6.71 -7.12
C ILE A 107 7.33 7.44 -8.20
N LEU A 108 6.00 7.53 -8.03
CA LEU A 108 5.14 8.24 -8.99
C LEU A 108 5.40 9.75 -9.02
N GLU A 109 5.66 10.37 -7.87
CA GLU A 109 6.01 11.80 -7.81
C GLU A 109 7.38 12.12 -8.41
N ASN A 110 8.32 11.17 -8.35
CA ASN A 110 9.70 11.34 -8.81
C ASN A 110 9.98 10.43 -10.00
N TRP A 111 8.99 10.24 -10.87
CA TRP A 111 9.11 9.40 -12.05
C TRP A 111 10.23 9.93 -12.94
N THR A 112 11.12 9.04 -13.37
CA THR A 112 12.26 9.41 -14.22
C THR A 112 12.30 8.53 -15.45
N GLU A 113 12.52 9.13 -16.60
CA GLU A 113 12.68 8.44 -17.87
C GLU A 113 14.02 8.78 -18.50
N THR A 114 14.58 7.79 -19.20
CA THR A 114 15.77 7.98 -20.01
C THR A 114 15.33 8.48 -21.38
N VAL A 115 15.65 9.73 -21.69
CA VAL A 115 15.32 10.36 -22.96
C VAL A 115 16.59 10.48 -23.80
N GLN A 116 16.50 10.08 -25.06
CA GLN A 116 17.58 10.23 -26.03
C GLN A 116 17.60 11.64 -26.60
N TYR A 117 18.76 12.28 -26.50
CA TYR A 117 19.03 13.57 -27.10
C TYR A 117 20.05 13.42 -28.22
N ILE A 118 19.87 14.24 -29.26
CA ILE A 118 20.84 14.40 -30.33
C ILE A 118 21.47 15.78 -30.15
N ASP A 119 22.76 15.81 -29.84
CA ASP A 119 23.51 17.07 -29.79
C ASP A 119 23.61 17.70 -31.19
N LYS A 120 23.97 18.98 -31.26
CA LYS A 120 24.23 19.74 -32.50
C LYS A 120 25.27 19.08 -33.42
N ASN A 121 26.10 18.20 -32.88
CA ASN A 121 27.11 17.44 -33.59
C ASN A 121 26.62 16.04 -34.07
N GLY A 122 25.33 15.73 -33.89
CA GLY A 122 24.75 14.43 -34.25
C GLY A 122 25.05 13.29 -33.28
N VAL A 123 25.68 13.58 -32.13
CA VAL A 123 25.98 12.58 -31.10
C VAL A 123 24.71 12.30 -30.31
N ILE A 124 24.30 11.02 -30.29
CA ILE A 124 23.19 10.52 -29.47
C ILE A 124 23.71 10.27 -28.06
N PHE A 125 23.05 10.82 -27.05
CA PHE A 125 23.32 10.51 -25.66
C PHE A 125 22.02 10.40 -24.87
N ASP A 126 22.06 9.55 -23.85
CA ASP A 126 20.96 9.31 -22.94
C ASP A 126 21.03 10.29 -21.76
N LYS A 127 19.89 10.89 -21.41
CA LYS A 127 19.76 11.72 -20.22
C LYS A 127 18.56 11.25 -19.40
N VAL A 128 18.77 11.10 -18.10
CA VAL A 128 17.67 10.81 -17.15
C VAL A 128 17.01 12.14 -16.78
N GLU A 129 15.73 12.27 -17.08
CA GLU A 129 14.92 13.44 -16.73
C GLU A 129 13.75 13.04 -15.83
N ILE A 130 13.38 13.92 -14.91
CA ILE A 130 12.16 13.76 -14.11
C ILE A 130 10.98 14.13 -15.01
N THR A 131 10.13 13.16 -15.30
CA THR A 131 8.93 13.32 -16.11
C THR A 131 7.68 13.02 -15.26
N LYS A 132 6.49 13.17 -15.84
CA LYS A 132 5.27 12.68 -15.19
C LYS A 132 5.16 11.18 -15.42
N ALA A 133 4.52 10.48 -14.49
CA ALA A 133 4.16 9.08 -14.71
C ALA A 133 3.37 8.93 -16.03
N PRO A 134 3.58 7.82 -16.78
CA PRO A 134 2.89 7.57 -18.04
C PRO A 134 1.38 7.63 -17.88
N GLU A 135 0.69 8.13 -18.90
CA GLU A 135 -0.76 8.32 -18.85
C GLU A 135 -1.50 6.99 -18.68
N GLU A 136 -0.96 5.92 -19.27
CA GLU A 136 -1.44 4.56 -19.14
C GLU A 136 -1.42 4.10 -17.67
N LEU A 137 -0.36 4.47 -16.93
CA LEU A 137 -0.24 4.14 -15.51
C LEU A 137 -1.28 4.92 -14.69
N ASN A 138 -1.52 6.19 -15.01
CA ASN A 138 -2.56 6.99 -14.37
C ASN A 138 -3.95 6.40 -14.63
N GLN A 139 -4.24 5.99 -15.87
CA GLN A 139 -5.50 5.35 -16.25
C GLN A 139 -5.74 4.06 -15.46
N ILE A 140 -4.71 3.22 -15.29
CA ILE A 140 -4.80 2.01 -14.46
C ILE A 140 -5.11 2.36 -13.00
N ILE A 141 -4.40 3.32 -12.42
CA ILE A 141 -4.56 3.72 -11.00
C ILE A 141 -5.95 4.30 -10.75
N GLU A 142 -6.49 5.09 -11.68
CA GLU A 142 -7.81 5.69 -11.59
C GLU A 142 -8.94 4.72 -11.98
N SER A 143 -8.61 3.57 -12.58
CA SER A 143 -9.59 2.61 -13.06
C SER A 143 -10.46 2.06 -11.93
N LYS A 144 -11.78 2.25 -12.08
CA LYS A 144 -12.78 1.66 -11.17
C LYS A 144 -12.70 0.13 -11.13
N CYS A 145 -12.22 -0.48 -12.22
CA CYS A 145 -12.03 -1.92 -12.33
C CYS A 145 -10.90 -2.41 -11.41
N LEU A 146 -9.79 -1.66 -11.31
CA LEU A 146 -8.69 -1.98 -10.41
C LEU A 146 -9.13 -1.92 -8.95
N HIS A 147 -9.88 -0.88 -8.55
CA HIS A 147 -10.41 -0.78 -7.19
C HIS A 147 -11.35 -1.95 -6.86
N LYS A 148 -12.25 -2.32 -7.78
CA LYS A 148 -13.15 -3.47 -7.64
C LYS A 148 -12.37 -4.78 -7.48
N LEU A 149 -11.35 -4.99 -8.31
CA LEU A 149 -10.45 -6.15 -8.27
C LEU A 149 -9.72 -6.26 -6.93
N ILE A 150 -9.10 -5.18 -6.46
CA ILE A 150 -8.42 -5.11 -5.16
C ILE A 150 -9.38 -5.50 -4.03
N HIS A 151 -10.64 -5.04 -4.08
CA HIS A 151 -11.63 -5.38 -3.07
C HIS A 151 -12.05 -6.85 -3.10
N GLN A 152 -12.20 -7.45 -4.28
CA GLN A 152 -12.54 -8.86 -4.42
C GLN A 152 -11.39 -9.78 -4.00
N ILE A 153 -10.14 -9.41 -4.29
CA ILE A 153 -8.93 -10.11 -3.78
C ILE A 153 -8.90 -10.06 -2.25
N LYS A 154 -9.19 -8.89 -1.65
CA LYS A 154 -9.32 -8.77 -0.18
C LYS A 154 -10.47 -9.62 0.36
N ALA A 155 -11.58 -9.74 -0.37
CA ALA A 155 -12.71 -10.58 0.01
C ALA A 155 -12.37 -12.08 0.03
N LEU A 156 -11.58 -12.54 -0.95
CA LEU A 156 -11.03 -13.91 -0.96
C LEU A 156 -10.12 -14.17 0.23
N HIS A 157 -9.29 -13.18 0.61
CA HIS A 157 -8.43 -13.29 1.79
C HIS A 157 -9.21 -13.42 3.11
N TYR A 158 -10.39 -12.78 3.21
CA TYR A 158 -11.28 -12.98 4.37
C TYR A 158 -11.86 -14.39 4.44
N LEU A 159 -12.07 -15.07 3.30
CA LEU A 159 -12.56 -16.45 3.29
C LEU A 159 -11.48 -17.45 3.74
N THR A 160 -10.21 -17.18 3.43
CA THR A 160 -9.10 -18.07 3.82
C THR A 160 -8.69 -17.90 5.28
N ASN A 161 -8.95 -16.73 5.89
CA ASN A 161 -8.53 -16.40 7.25
C ASN A 161 -9.68 -16.45 8.27
N ASP A 162 -10.54 -17.48 8.24
CA ASP A 162 -11.62 -17.66 9.23
C ASP A 162 -11.11 -17.82 10.69
N THR A 163 -9.79 -17.84 10.92
CA THR A 163 -9.16 -17.99 12.25
C THR A 163 -8.47 -16.74 12.80
N HIS A 164 -8.22 -15.68 12.02
CA HIS A 164 -7.63 -14.44 12.54
C HIS A 164 -8.33 -13.20 11.99
N GLN A 165 -9.02 -12.49 12.89
CA GLN A 165 -9.59 -11.17 12.63
C GLN A 165 -8.48 -10.14 12.38
N ILE A 166 -7.95 -10.10 11.16
CA ILE A 166 -7.17 -8.97 10.67
C ILE A 166 -8.16 -7.80 10.59
N ASP A 167 -8.05 -6.85 11.52
CA ASP A 167 -8.89 -5.64 11.55
C ASP A 167 -8.50 -4.74 10.39
N TYR A 168 -9.21 -4.89 9.27
CA TYR A 168 -9.26 -3.79 8.32
C TYR A 168 -10.10 -2.69 8.98
N PRO A 169 -9.58 -1.44 9.09
CA PRO A 169 -10.40 -0.33 9.55
C PRO A 169 -11.63 -0.24 8.63
N ARG A 170 -12.78 0.09 9.20
CA ARG A 170 -14.08 0.26 8.53
C ARG A 170 -13.97 1.34 7.44
N ILE A 171 -13.33 1.02 6.32
CA ILE A 171 -13.54 1.73 5.06
C ILE A 171 -14.99 1.35 4.72
N LYS A 172 -15.88 2.34 4.72
CA LYS A 172 -17.23 2.19 4.18
C LYS A 172 -17.07 1.83 2.70
N ASN A 173 -16.96 0.54 2.42
CA ASN A 173 -16.82 0.01 1.08
C ASN A 173 -18.23 -0.26 0.52
N PRO A 174 -18.66 0.43 -0.55
CA PRO A 174 -19.99 0.21 -1.13
C PRO A 174 -20.15 -1.15 -1.83
N TYR A 175 -19.07 -1.88 -2.12
CA TYR A 175 -19.15 -3.04 -3.02
C TYR A 175 -19.16 -4.41 -2.31
N ILE A 176 -18.10 -4.80 -1.59
CA ILE A 176 -18.04 -6.09 -0.85
C ILE A 176 -17.14 -5.95 0.41
N GLY A 177 -17.74 -5.65 1.56
CA GLY A 177 -17.07 -5.66 2.88
C GLY A 177 -17.34 -6.93 3.68
N PRO A 178 -16.77 -7.07 4.91
CA PRO A 178 -16.94 -8.25 5.76
C PRO A 178 -18.40 -8.61 6.03
N SER A 179 -19.26 -7.60 6.21
CA SER A 179 -20.70 -7.77 6.38
C SER A 179 -21.36 -8.43 5.17
N LYS A 180 -20.93 -8.09 3.95
CA LYS A 180 -21.47 -8.65 2.71
C LYS A 180 -20.93 -10.04 2.42
N VAL A 181 -19.68 -10.33 2.78
CA VAL A 181 -19.15 -11.71 2.77
C VAL A 181 -19.94 -12.61 3.74
N LYS A 182 -20.29 -12.08 4.92
CA LYS A 182 -21.14 -12.81 5.88
C LYS A 182 -22.54 -13.07 5.32
N THR A 183 -23.15 -12.11 4.64
CA THR A 183 -24.42 -12.29 3.92
C THR A 183 -24.29 -13.34 2.81
N LEU A 184 -23.22 -13.30 2.00
CA LEU A 184 -22.97 -14.30 0.95
C LEU A 184 -22.79 -15.71 1.52
N LYS A 185 -22.13 -15.87 2.69
CA LYS A 185 -22.05 -17.16 3.40
C LYS A 185 -23.41 -17.66 3.92
N GLN A 186 -24.38 -16.77 4.11
CA GLN A 186 -25.75 -17.13 4.50
C GLN A 186 -26.64 -17.46 3.30
N GLU A 187 -26.37 -16.84 2.14
CA GLU A 187 -27.18 -16.97 0.92
C GLU A 187 -26.69 -18.08 -0.02
N LEU A 188 -25.42 -18.46 0.04
CA LEU A 188 -24.81 -19.48 -0.81
C LEU A 188 -24.25 -20.65 0.01
N PRO A 189 -24.22 -21.88 -0.54
CA PRO A 189 -23.52 -23.00 0.08
C PRO A 189 -22.05 -22.65 0.32
N SER A 190 -21.47 -23.12 1.43
CA SER A 190 -20.13 -22.72 1.91
C SER A 190 -19.02 -22.84 0.85
N ASP A 191 -19.07 -23.87 -0.01
CA ASP A 191 -18.09 -24.10 -1.08
C ASP A 191 -18.31 -23.21 -2.32
N SER A 192 -19.49 -22.60 -2.45
CA SER A 192 -19.87 -21.78 -3.61
C SER A 192 -19.45 -20.32 -3.47
N VAL A 193 -19.28 -19.79 -2.24
CA VAL A 193 -18.89 -18.39 -2.00
C VAL A 193 -17.49 -18.09 -2.53
N ARG A 194 -16.55 -19.03 -2.34
CA ARG A 194 -15.18 -18.90 -2.86
C ARG A 194 -15.16 -18.87 -4.39
N ASN A 195 -15.89 -19.79 -5.02
CA ASN A 195 -15.98 -19.87 -6.48
C ASN A 195 -16.66 -18.64 -7.09
N TYR A 196 -17.69 -18.11 -6.42
CA TYR A 196 -18.35 -16.87 -6.80
C TYR A 196 -17.38 -15.68 -6.76
N LEU A 197 -16.63 -15.50 -5.66
CA LEU A 197 -15.65 -14.42 -5.55
C LEU A 197 -14.48 -14.58 -6.54
N LEU A 198 -14.01 -15.81 -6.80
CA LEU A 198 -12.97 -16.07 -7.80
C LEU A 198 -13.43 -15.70 -9.21
N PHE A 199 -14.66 -16.06 -9.56
CA PHE A 199 -15.28 -15.67 -10.83
C PHE A 199 -15.37 -14.13 -10.96
N ASP A 200 -15.76 -13.45 -9.88
CA ASP A 200 -15.90 -12.00 -9.83
C ASP A 200 -14.54 -11.27 -9.94
N VAL A 201 -13.48 -11.81 -9.32
CA VAL A 201 -12.09 -11.36 -9.48
C VAL A 201 -11.67 -11.51 -10.94
N GLN A 202 -11.83 -12.71 -11.51
CA GLN A 202 -11.43 -12.98 -12.88
C GLN A 202 -12.14 -12.05 -13.87
N LYS A 203 -13.46 -11.89 -13.71
CA LYS A 203 -14.26 -10.96 -14.52
C LYS A 203 -13.77 -9.52 -14.42
N SER A 204 -13.48 -9.04 -13.21
CA SER A 204 -13.02 -7.65 -13.02
C SER A 204 -11.60 -7.43 -13.53
N PHE A 205 -10.76 -8.47 -13.52
CA PHE A 205 -9.43 -8.43 -14.13
C PHE A 205 -9.52 -8.40 -15.67
N THR A 206 -10.37 -9.22 -16.27
CA THR A 206 -10.63 -9.15 -17.73
C THR A 206 -11.23 -7.80 -18.12
N GLU A 207 -12.21 -7.29 -17.37
CA GLU A 207 -12.77 -5.95 -17.58
C GLU A 207 -11.71 -4.84 -17.46
N LEU A 208 -10.71 -4.99 -16.58
CA LEU A 208 -9.60 -4.04 -16.47
C LEU A 208 -8.69 -4.10 -17.71
N ILE A 209 -8.32 -5.31 -18.15
CA ILE A 209 -7.49 -5.53 -19.34
C ILE A 209 -8.16 -4.97 -20.60
N ASP A 210 -9.42 -5.32 -20.82
CA ASP A 210 -10.17 -4.97 -22.04
C ASP A 210 -10.47 -3.47 -22.12
N ARG A 211 -10.71 -2.84 -20.96
CA ARG A 211 -11.09 -1.42 -20.90
C ARG A 211 -9.92 -0.47 -21.01
N GLU A 212 -8.84 -0.78 -20.28
CA GLU A 212 -7.66 0.07 -20.27
C GLU A 212 -6.72 -0.26 -21.45
N ASN A 213 -7.15 -1.13 -22.36
CA ASN A 213 -6.46 -1.52 -23.59
C ASN A 213 -4.98 -1.86 -23.35
N LEU A 214 -4.70 -2.54 -22.22
CA LEU A 214 -3.35 -2.81 -21.72
C LEU A 214 -2.53 -3.71 -22.63
N PHE A 215 -3.16 -4.28 -23.66
CA PHE A 215 -2.46 -4.85 -24.79
C PHE A 215 -2.11 -3.74 -25.78
N ILE A 216 -0.89 -3.25 -25.57
CA ILE A 216 0.04 -2.71 -26.56
C ILE A 216 -0.45 -3.02 -27.98
N GLU A 217 -0.71 -1.98 -28.77
CA GLU A 217 -0.70 -2.11 -30.24
C GLU A 217 0.55 -2.92 -30.56
N LYS A 218 0.37 -4.18 -30.97
CA LYS A 218 1.46 -4.88 -31.64
C LYS A 218 1.79 -3.97 -32.79
N ASP A 219 2.92 -3.27 -32.73
CA ASP A 219 3.52 -2.69 -33.91
C ASP A 219 3.43 -3.79 -34.95
N GLU A 220 2.57 -3.60 -35.95
CA GLU A 220 2.54 -4.51 -37.07
C GLU A 220 3.94 -4.41 -37.65
N ILE A 221 4.78 -5.41 -37.37
CA ILE A 221 6.06 -5.57 -38.03
C ILE A 221 5.67 -5.79 -39.49
N ARG A 222 5.56 -4.71 -40.25
CA ARG A 222 5.39 -4.75 -41.69
C ARG A 222 6.72 -5.28 -42.20
N TYR A 223 6.75 -6.57 -42.56
CA TYR A 223 7.88 -7.14 -43.27
C TYR A 223 8.14 -6.28 -44.49
N ALA A 224 9.39 -5.83 -44.66
CA ALA A 224 9.80 -5.06 -45.83
C ALA A 224 9.35 -5.80 -47.09
N THR A 225 8.61 -5.11 -47.95
CA THR A 225 8.17 -5.65 -49.22
C THR A 225 9.28 -5.51 -50.25
N GLN A 226 9.23 -6.30 -51.33
CA GLN A 226 10.22 -6.19 -52.42
C GLN A 226 10.35 -4.74 -52.93
N SER A 227 9.24 -3.99 -52.92
CA SER A 227 9.19 -2.57 -53.27
C SER A 227 10.02 -1.66 -52.36
N ASP A 228 10.22 -2.01 -51.09
CA ASP A 228 11.05 -1.24 -50.15
C ASP A 228 12.56 -1.56 -50.32
N ILE A 229 12.89 -2.67 -50.98
CA ILE A 229 14.27 -3.10 -51.29
C ILE A 229 14.71 -2.52 -52.64
N ASP A 230 13.78 -2.33 -53.58
CA ASP A 230 14.09 -1.88 -54.94
C ASP A 230 14.37 -0.36 -55.05
N ASP A 231 14.15 0.41 -53.98
CA ASP A 231 14.38 1.87 -53.89
C ASP A 231 15.76 2.27 -53.27
N PHE A 232 16.67 1.30 -53.06
CA PHE A 232 18.05 1.52 -52.56
C PHE A 232 19.14 1.25 -53.60
#